data_AF-A0A9D1E513-F1
#
_entry.id   AF-A0A9D1E513-F1
#
_cell.length_a   1.000
_cell.length_b   1.000
_cell.length_c   1.000
_cell.angle_alpha   90.00
_cell.angle_beta   90.00
_cell.angle_gamma   90.00
#
_symmetry.space_group_name_H-M   'P 1'
#
loop_
_entity.id
_entity.type
_entity.pdbx_description
1 polymer ?
#
loop_
_entity_poly.entity_id
_entity_poly.type
_entity_poly.pdbx_seq_one_letter_code
_entity_poly.pdbx_strand_id
1 'polypeptide(L)'
;MKKHFIVLLSMVMCFALVFGIFAACGTETTAPQKYTISFYDDETLVDTIETAGNEKIGLPDAPHKEGFTFEGWYSDKGTWNDRFTEDRFAEKALTENISVYAHYVFNETPVPAEYSITFYAEGIVIGTIETSGRESLVLPSAPEKDDYTFEGWFFDNGKWQSQLTANTYADKPLTEDVNVYAYYKKTEQPEPEPPQEYTVTFDVGQGTPVAPITTSRIDEPPHTTREGYTFAGWYKDGAF
;
A
#
# COMPACT_ATOMS: atom_id res chain seq x y z
N MET A 1 106.01 79.89 -15.05
CA MET A 1 105.04 80.82 -15.68
C MET A 1 103.66 80.55 -15.08
N LYS A 2 103.01 81.60 -14.54
CA LYS A 2 101.54 81.83 -14.42
C LYS A 2 100.65 80.63 -14.82
N LYS A 3 99.74 80.03 -14.03
CA LYS A 3 98.79 80.44 -12.95
C LYS A 3 98.30 79.12 -12.24
N HIS A 4 98.20 79.07 -10.91
CA HIS A 4 96.96 79.07 -10.06
C HIS A 4 95.83 78.13 -10.53
N PHE A 5 95.07 77.38 -9.73
CA PHE A 5 95.00 77.06 -8.29
C PHE A 5 93.96 75.92 -8.16
N ILE A 6 94.14 75.10 -7.13
CA ILE A 6 93.37 73.94 -6.65
C ILE A 6 91.86 74.20 -6.48
N VAL A 7 90.98 73.20 -6.74
CA VAL A 7 89.94 72.74 -5.78
C VAL A 7 89.56 71.29 -6.11
N LEU A 8 89.56 70.44 -5.08
CA LEU A 8 89.17 69.03 -5.04
C LEU A 8 88.10 68.92 -3.95
N LEU A 9 86.86 68.52 -4.24
CA LEU A 9 85.90 67.97 -3.27
C LEU A 9 84.59 67.46 -3.89
N SER A 10 84.15 66.27 -3.46
CA SER A 10 82.74 65.83 -3.26
C SER A 10 81.87 65.63 -4.52
N MET A 11 80.95 64.67 -4.68
CA MET A 11 80.43 63.50 -3.98
C MET A 11 79.26 63.02 -4.89
N VAL A 12 79.16 61.71 -5.17
CA VAL A 12 77.92 60.96 -5.51
C VAL A 12 77.17 61.27 -6.83
N MET A 13 76.92 60.20 -7.61
CA MET A 13 75.61 59.69 -8.10
C MET A 13 75.56 59.28 -9.60
N CYS A 14 74.83 58.16 -9.79
CA CYS A 14 74.21 57.61 -11.01
C CYS A 14 75.07 56.84 -12.03
N PHE A 15 75.03 55.50 -12.03
CA PHE A 15 74.03 54.57 -12.62
C PHE A 15 74.15 54.44 -14.15
N ALA A 16 74.71 53.32 -14.62
CA ALA A 16 74.33 52.71 -15.90
C ALA A 16 74.83 51.25 -16.02
N LEU A 17 73.87 50.37 -16.37
CA LEU A 17 74.02 49.11 -17.11
C LEU A 17 74.66 47.89 -16.44
N VAL A 18 73.81 47.12 -15.75
CA VAL A 18 73.87 45.65 -15.81
C VAL A 18 72.54 45.15 -16.38
N PHE A 19 72.62 44.53 -17.56
CA PHE A 19 71.51 43.85 -18.24
C PHE A 19 71.06 42.65 -17.37
N GLY A 20 70.01 42.86 -16.58
CA GLY A 20 69.27 41.78 -15.93
C GLY A 20 68.14 41.32 -16.83
N ILE A 21 68.27 40.14 -17.43
CA ILE A 21 67.15 39.38 -17.98
C ILE A 21 66.34 38.91 -16.76
N PHE A 22 65.38 39.72 -16.32
CA PHE A 22 64.37 39.24 -15.39
C PHE A 22 63.41 38.36 -16.17
N ALA A 23 63.55 37.04 -15.98
CA ALA A 23 62.48 36.11 -16.22
C ALA A 23 61.29 36.55 -15.34
N ALA A 24 60.34 37.26 -15.93
CA ALA A 24 59.03 37.47 -15.36
C ALA A 24 58.31 36.12 -15.36
N CYS A 25 58.55 35.31 -14.32
CA CYS A 25 57.68 34.20 -13.98
C CYS A 25 56.42 34.84 -13.38
N GLY A 26 55.42 35.10 -14.23
CA GLY A 26 54.09 35.46 -13.76
C GLY A 26 53.54 34.28 -12.98
N THR A 27 53.42 34.43 -11.66
CA THR A 27 52.52 33.59 -10.88
C THR A 27 51.11 34.06 -11.23
N GLU A 28 50.47 33.37 -12.17
CA GLU A 28 49.03 33.48 -12.39
C GLU A 28 48.35 33.09 -11.06
N THR A 29 47.94 34.09 -10.28
CA THR A 29 47.07 33.87 -9.11
C THR A 29 45.70 33.47 -9.63
N THR A 30 45.47 32.17 -9.79
CA THR A 30 44.15 31.63 -10.11
C THR A 30 43.17 32.06 -9.03
N ALA A 31 42.09 32.75 -9.43
CA ALA A 31 41.00 33.06 -8.52
C ALA A 31 40.48 31.76 -7.89
N PRO A 32 40.18 31.73 -6.59
CA PRO A 32 39.67 30.53 -5.95
C PRO A 32 38.37 30.10 -6.64
N GLN A 33 38.33 28.87 -7.14
CA GLN A 33 37.12 28.28 -7.72
C GLN A 33 36.04 28.26 -6.64
N LYS A 34 34.86 28.79 -6.99
CA LYS A 34 33.67 28.73 -6.13
C LYS A 34 32.59 27.90 -6.80
N TYR A 35 31.76 27.30 -5.97
CA TYR A 35 30.60 26.51 -6.36
C TYR A 35 29.35 27.07 -5.69
N THR A 36 28.23 27.00 -6.41
CA THR A 36 26.92 27.37 -5.93
C THR A 36 26.14 26.13 -5.52
N ILE A 37 25.57 26.16 -4.32
CA ILE A 37 24.58 25.19 -3.84
C ILE A 37 23.23 25.89 -3.81
N SER A 38 22.28 25.40 -4.60
CA SER A 38 20.94 25.96 -4.73
C SER A 38 19.92 25.13 -3.94
N PHE A 39 19.24 25.73 -2.97
CA PHE A 39 18.24 25.07 -2.12
C PHE A 39 16.83 25.35 -2.63
N TYR A 40 16.07 24.29 -2.87
CA TYR A 40 14.72 24.35 -3.43
C TYR A 40 13.68 23.80 -2.47
N ASP A 41 12.62 24.57 -2.24
CA ASP A 41 11.35 24.08 -1.71
C ASP A 41 10.39 23.83 -2.88
N ASP A 42 10.09 22.56 -3.15
CA ASP A 42 9.46 22.06 -4.37
C ASP A 42 10.19 22.49 -5.66
N GLU A 43 9.71 23.55 -6.32
CA GLU A 43 10.29 24.17 -7.53
C GLU A 43 10.79 25.59 -7.26
N THR A 44 10.59 26.11 -6.05
CA THR A 44 10.98 27.47 -5.67
C THR A 44 12.40 27.46 -5.11
N LEU A 45 13.29 28.28 -5.68
CA LEU A 45 14.61 28.54 -5.09
C LEU A 45 14.43 29.38 -3.82
N VAL A 46 14.78 28.81 -2.68
CA VAL A 46 14.61 29.48 -1.37
C VAL A 46 15.91 30.00 -0.78
N ASP A 47 17.06 29.42 -1.15
CA ASP A 47 18.36 29.93 -0.73
C ASP A 47 19.50 29.51 -1.67
N THR A 48 20.63 30.21 -1.62
CA THR A 48 21.87 29.84 -2.30
C THR A 48 23.11 30.02 -1.42
N ILE A 49 24.03 29.06 -1.48
CA ILE A 49 25.32 29.12 -0.77
C ILE A 49 26.46 29.11 -1.79
N GLU A 50 27.36 30.09 -1.69
CA GLU A 50 28.63 30.13 -2.41
C GLU A 50 29.75 29.59 -1.53
N THR A 51 30.44 28.55 -1.99
CA THR A 51 31.42 27.79 -1.19
C THR A 51 32.66 27.45 -2.03
N ALA A 52 33.81 27.23 -1.40
CA ALA A 52 34.97 26.62 -2.06
C ALA A 52 34.75 25.10 -2.28
N GLY A 53 33.72 24.53 -1.65
CA GLY A 53 33.27 23.16 -1.86
C GLY A 53 34.08 22.14 -1.07
N ASN A 54 34.88 22.55 -0.09
CA ASN A 54 35.71 21.67 0.74
C ASN A 54 35.69 22.03 2.22
N GLU A 55 34.71 22.83 2.64
CA GLU A 55 34.48 23.28 4.00
C GLU A 55 33.10 22.87 4.52
N LYS A 56 32.94 22.96 5.85
CA LYS A 56 31.63 22.82 6.49
C LYS A 56 30.76 24.03 6.14
N ILE A 57 29.49 23.80 5.82
CA ILE A 57 28.53 24.85 5.49
C ILE A 57 27.37 24.90 6.50
N GLY A 58 26.78 26.07 6.69
CA GLY A 58 25.51 26.20 7.42
C GLY A 58 24.33 25.94 6.48
N LEU A 59 23.37 25.11 6.89
CA LEU A 59 22.16 24.87 6.10
C LEU A 59 21.15 26.02 6.29
N PRO A 60 20.30 26.31 5.29
CA PRO A 60 19.21 27.24 5.45
C PRO A 60 18.23 26.81 6.55
N ASP A 61 17.51 27.77 7.11
CA ASP A 61 16.41 27.48 8.03
C ASP A 61 15.36 26.57 7.37
N ALA A 62 14.73 25.73 8.18
CA ALA A 62 13.70 24.81 7.70
C ALA A 62 12.52 25.62 7.10
N PRO A 63 12.16 25.37 5.83
CA PRO A 63 11.00 25.98 5.22
C PRO A 63 9.71 25.52 5.93
N HIS A 64 8.72 26.41 5.96
CA HIS A 64 7.41 26.11 6.53
C HIS A 64 6.42 25.70 5.45
N LYS A 65 5.79 24.52 5.63
CA LYS A 65 4.73 24.02 4.76
C LYS A 65 3.56 23.53 5.60
N GLU A 66 2.41 24.19 5.46
CA GLU A 66 1.20 23.90 6.25
C GLU A 66 0.75 22.45 6.04
N GLY A 67 0.52 21.72 7.14
CA GLY A 67 0.11 20.31 7.09
C GLY A 67 1.25 19.32 6.87
N PHE A 68 2.52 19.75 6.90
CA PHE A 68 3.68 18.89 6.71
C PHE A 68 4.76 19.13 7.77
N THR A 69 5.55 18.09 8.07
CA THR A 69 6.78 18.17 8.87
C THR A 69 7.99 18.12 7.94
N PHE A 70 8.93 19.06 8.10
CA PHE A 70 10.18 19.10 7.36
C PHE A 70 11.16 18.04 7.90
N GLU A 71 11.58 17.10 7.06
CA GLU A 71 12.49 15.99 7.42
C GLU A 71 13.97 16.29 7.07
N GLY A 72 14.22 17.32 6.26
CA GLY A 72 15.56 17.77 5.93
C GLY A 72 15.74 18.14 4.46
N TRP A 73 16.99 18.48 4.16
CA TRP A 73 17.49 18.79 2.83
C TRP A 73 18.09 17.52 2.19
N TYR A 74 17.84 17.29 0.90
CA TYR A 74 18.27 16.08 0.17
C TYR A 74 18.86 16.43 -1.19
N SER A 75 19.88 15.70 -1.63
CA SER A 75 20.49 15.87 -2.96
C SER A 75 19.71 15.18 -4.09
N ASP A 76 18.78 14.28 -3.75
CA ASP A 76 18.02 13.48 -4.70
C ASP A 76 16.50 13.71 -4.61
N LYS A 77 15.98 14.59 -5.49
CA LYS A 77 14.55 14.90 -5.56
C LYS A 77 13.73 13.66 -5.90
N GLY A 78 12.76 13.34 -5.05
CA GLY A 78 11.75 12.29 -5.29
C GLY A 78 12.10 10.91 -4.74
N THR A 79 13.39 10.58 -4.58
CA THR A 79 13.85 9.32 -3.96
C THR A 79 14.23 9.49 -2.50
N TRP A 80 14.73 10.67 -2.11
CA TRP A 80 14.96 11.04 -0.71
C TRP A 80 15.88 10.09 0.07
N ASN A 81 16.88 9.52 -0.60
CA ASN A 81 17.85 8.58 -0.02
C ASN A 81 19.20 9.25 0.29
N ASP A 82 19.50 10.40 -0.31
CA ASP A 82 20.77 11.11 -0.18
C ASP A 82 20.58 12.40 0.63
N ARG A 83 20.53 12.24 1.96
CA ARG A 83 20.36 13.36 2.88
C ARG A 83 21.56 14.30 2.82
N PHE A 84 21.28 15.59 2.68
CA PHE A 84 22.30 16.64 2.61
C PHE A 84 22.52 17.25 4.00
N THR A 85 23.75 17.18 4.48
CA THR A 85 24.16 17.62 5.82
C THR A 85 25.28 18.66 5.76
N GLU A 86 25.46 19.41 6.84
CA GLU A 86 26.48 20.47 6.96
C GLU A 86 27.93 19.99 6.72
N ASP A 87 28.20 18.71 6.97
CA ASP A 87 29.51 18.04 6.84
C ASP A 87 29.69 17.29 5.50
N ARG A 88 28.78 17.47 4.54
CA ARG A 88 28.76 16.79 3.24
C ARG A 88 30.13 16.76 2.52
N PHE A 89 30.94 17.81 2.69
CA PHE A 89 32.21 17.98 2.00
C PHE A 89 33.45 17.61 2.81
N ALA A 90 33.28 17.01 4.01
CA ALA A 90 34.39 16.60 4.85
C ALA A 90 35.27 15.52 4.17
N GLU A 91 34.65 14.63 3.38
CA GLU A 91 35.35 13.52 2.71
C GLU A 91 35.49 13.72 1.19
N LYS A 92 34.56 14.47 0.58
CA LYS A 92 34.51 14.67 -0.87
C LYS A 92 34.15 16.12 -1.21
N ALA A 93 35.10 16.82 -1.82
CA ALA A 93 34.88 18.19 -2.28
C ALA A 93 33.93 18.25 -3.49
N LEU A 94 33.24 19.39 -3.65
CA LEU A 94 32.48 19.68 -4.87
C LEU A 94 33.40 19.79 -6.08
N THR A 95 32.86 19.36 -7.22
CA THR A 95 33.47 19.55 -8.54
C THR A 95 32.60 20.38 -9.47
N GLU A 96 31.35 20.64 -9.08
CA GLU A 96 30.35 21.39 -9.83
C GLU A 96 29.29 21.98 -8.89
N ASN A 97 28.46 22.87 -9.42
CA ASN A 97 27.29 23.40 -8.71
C ASN A 97 26.25 22.30 -8.53
N ILE A 98 25.54 22.33 -7.40
CA ILE A 98 24.54 21.30 -7.08
C ILE A 98 23.22 21.94 -6.64
N SER A 99 22.15 21.15 -6.73
CA SER A 99 20.83 21.48 -6.20
C SER A 99 20.48 20.56 -5.04
N VAL A 100 19.80 21.12 -4.05
CA VAL A 100 19.37 20.44 -2.83
C VAL A 100 17.88 20.75 -2.61
N TYR A 101 17.11 19.78 -2.14
CA TYR A 101 15.65 19.81 -2.14
C TYR A 101 15.09 19.56 -0.74
N ALA A 102 14.13 20.37 -0.33
CA ALA A 102 13.40 20.16 0.91
C ALA A 102 12.52 18.91 0.82
N HIS A 103 12.62 18.04 1.81
CA HIS A 103 11.75 16.88 1.96
C HIS A 103 10.80 17.04 3.14
N TYR A 104 9.57 16.58 2.95
CA TYR A 104 8.51 16.69 3.92
C TYR A 104 7.75 15.38 4.07
N VAL A 105 7.24 15.15 5.26
CA VAL A 105 6.25 14.13 5.57
C VAL A 105 4.92 14.83 5.85
N PHE A 106 3.83 14.34 5.24
CA PHE A 106 2.49 14.85 5.51
C PHE A 106 2.13 14.55 6.96
N ASN A 107 1.73 15.59 7.70
CA ASN A 107 1.20 15.42 9.04
C ASN A 107 -0.23 14.91 8.90
N GLU A 108 -0.44 13.62 9.16
CA GLU A 108 -1.77 13.08 9.35
C GLU A 108 -2.41 13.82 10.53
N THR A 109 -3.18 14.86 10.22
CA THR A 109 -4.08 15.45 11.20
C THR A 109 -5.25 14.48 11.23
N PRO A 110 -5.52 13.76 12.33
CA PRO A 110 -6.69 12.91 12.40
C PRO A 110 -7.90 13.82 12.14
N VAL A 111 -8.62 13.56 11.05
CA VAL A 111 -9.90 14.23 10.82
C VAL A 111 -10.75 13.81 12.02
N PRO A 112 -11.22 14.77 12.85
CA PRO A 112 -12.02 14.39 14.02
C PRO A 112 -13.20 13.56 13.53
N ALA A 113 -13.44 12.43 14.18
CA ALA A 113 -14.64 11.65 13.91
C ALA A 113 -15.86 12.55 14.20
N GLU A 114 -16.68 12.77 13.18
CA GLU A 114 -17.88 13.62 13.27
C GLU A 114 -19.13 12.77 13.46
N TYR A 115 -19.10 11.52 13.01
CA TYR A 115 -20.25 10.64 12.95
C TYR A 115 -19.88 9.21 13.35
N SER A 116 -20.88 8.49 13.84
CA SER A 116 -20.81 7.09 14.21
C SER A 116 -21.72 6.23 13.32
N ILE A 117 -21.23 5.04 12.97
CA ILE A 117 -22.00 3.98 12.34
C ILE A 117 -22.09 2.83 13.32
N THR A 118 -23.27 2.57 13.87
CA THR A 118 -23.48 1.50 14.86
C THR A 118 -24.02 0.24 14.20
N PHE A 119 -23.38 -0.90 14.47
CA PHE A 119 -23.67 -2.20 13.85
C PHE A 119 -24.48 -3.09 14.79
N TYR A 120 -25.64 -3.55 14.32
CA TYR A 120 -26.54 -4.41 15.07
C TYR A 120 -26.64 -5.81 14.47
N ALA A 121 -26.30 -6.84 15.25
CA ALA A 121 -26.63 -8.22 14.93
C ALA A 121 -27.63 -8.73 15.95
N GLU A 122 -28.74 -9.34 15.48
CA GLU A 122 -29.77 -9.92 16.36
C GLU A 122 -30.33 -8.95 17.43
N GLY A 123 -30.38 -7.65 17.09
CA GLY A 123 -30.92 -6.61 17.97
C GLY A 123 -29.95 -6.08 19.02
N ILE A 124 -28.71 -6.58 19.07
CA ILE A 124 -27.65 -6.08 19.96
C ILE A 124 -26.56 -5.35 19.17
N VAL A 125 -25.91 -4.37 19.80
CA VAL A 125 -24.75 -3.68 19.23
C VAL A 125 -23.55 -4.60 19.28
N ILE A 126 -22.89 -4.83 18.14
CA ILE A 126 -21.66 -5.62 18.05
C ILE A 126 -20.42 -4.80 17.68
N GLY A 127 -20.61 -3.54 17.28
CA GLY A 127 -19.51 -2.66 16.92
C GLY A 127 -19.99 -1.27 16.54
N THR A 128 -19.05 -0.32 16.56
CA THR A 128 -19.25 1.05 16.12
C THR A 128 -18.02 1.48 15.33
N ILE A 129 -18.24 2.16 14.20
CA ILE A 129 -17.18 2.85 13.45
C ILE A 129 -17.37 4.35 13.70
N GLU A 130 -16.30 5.00 14.17
CA GLU A 130 -16.18 6.45 14.24
C GLU A 130 -15.52 6.94 12.95
N THR A 131 -16.13 7.90 12.26
CA THR A 131 -15.68 8.34 10.92
C THR A 131 -15.93 9.82 10.70
N SER A 132 -15.12 10.42 9.83
CA SER A 132 -15.38 11.75 9.27
C SER A 132 -16.53 11.76 8.25
N GLY A 133 -17.02 10.58 7.86
CA GLY A 133 -18.13 10.43 6.93
C GLY A 133 -17.77 10.55 5.45
N ARG A 134 -16.47 10.60 5.09
CA ARG A 134 -16.00 10.78 3.71
C ARG A 134 -14.96 9.76 3.26
N GLU A 135 -14.53 8.88 4.16
CA GLU A 135 -13.47 7.90 3.91
C GLU A 135 -14.03 6.51 3.60
N SER A 136 -13.16 5.64 3.07
CA SER A 136 -13.49 4.23 2.89
C SER A 136 -13.54 3.53 4.25
N LEU A 137 -14.55 2.69 4.46
CA LEU A 137 -14.80 2.04 5.74
C LEU A 137 -14.14 0.66 5.80
N VAL A 138 -13.56 0.34 6.96
CA VAL A 138 -13.19 -1.03 7.32
C VAL A 138 -14.35 -1.63 8.10
N LEU A 139 -15.16 -2.45 7.44
CA LEU A 139 -16.33 -3.09 8.05
C LEU A 139 -15.91 -4.16 9.07
N PRO A 140 -16.71 -4.38 10.15
CA PRO A 140 -16.44 -5.45 11.10
C PRO A 140 -16.54 -6.82 10.44
N SER A 141 -15.91 -7.82 11.06
CA SER A 141 -16.04 -9.22 10.65
C SER A 141 -17.50 -9.65 10.65
N ALA A 142 -17.85 -10.54 9.70
CA ALA A 142 -19.20 -11.07 9.58
C ALA A 142 -19.61 -11.78 10.89
N PRO A 143 -20.73 -11.41 11.50
CA PRO A 143 -21.25 -12.12 12.66
C PRO A 143 -21.71 -13.53 12.27
N GLU A 144 -21.46 -14.51 13.16
CA GLU A 144 -21.85 -15.90 12.95
C GLU A 144 -23.28 -16.14 13.42
N LYS A 145 -24.01 -16.98 12.67
CA LYS A 145 -25.36 -17.43 13.02
C LYS A 145 -25.62 -18.84 12.49
N ASP A 146 -25.90 -19.77 13.40
CA ASP A 146 -26.15 -21.19 13.07
C ASP A 146 -27.26 -21.35 12.04
N ASP A 147 -27.04 -22.16 11.00
CA ASP A 147 -27.96 -22.42 9.88
C ASP A 147 -28.30 -21.20 9.00
N TYR A 148 -27.51 -20.12 9.08
CA TYR A 148 -27.66 -18.94 8.23
C TYR A 148 -26.32 -18.48 7.63
N THR A 149 -26.40 -17.93 6.43
CA THR A 149 -25.32 -17.21 5.75
C THR A 149 -25.49 -15.70 5.96
N PHE A 150 -24.43 -15.01 6.39
CA PHE A 150 -24.40 -13.55 6.46
C PHE A 150 -24.35 -12.94 5.06
N GLU A 151 -25.29 -12.06 4.74
CA GLU A 151 -25.42 -11.44 3.41
C GLU A 151 -24.96 -9.97 3.39
N GLY A 152 -24.76 -9.35 4.55
CA GLY A 152 -24.24 -7.99 4.67
C GLY A 152 -24.90 -7.13 5.73
N TRP A 153 -24.46 -5.87 5.77
CA TRP A 153 -24.98 -4.82 6.64
C TRP A 153 -25.93 -3.91 5.86
N PHE A 154 -27.09 -3.61 6.43
CA PHE A 154 -28.12 -2.82 5.74
C PHE A 154 -28.68 -1.73 6.64
N PHE A 155 -28.98 -0.56 6.09
CA PHE A 155 -29.59 0.56 6.82
C PHE A 155 -31.07 0.32 7.14
N ASP A 156 -31.73 -0.52 6.35
CA ASP A 156 -33.17 -0.73 6.37
C ASP A 156 -33.53 -2.11 6.94
N ASN A 157 -33.51 -2.19 8.27
CA ASN A 157 -33.86 -3.41 9.01
C ASN A 157 -35.19 -4.01 8.53
N GLY A 158 -35.15 -5.26 8.08
CA GLY A 158 -36.33 -6.00 7.60
C GLY A 158 -36.68 -5.79 6.13
N LYS A 159 -36.11 -4.78 5.45
CA LYS A 159 -36.30 -4.54 4.01
C LYS A 159 -35.11 -4.99 3.18
N TRP A 160 -33.89 -4.80 3.69
CA TRP A 160 -32.65 -5.31 3.10
C TRP A 160 -32.40 -4.82 1.66
N GLN A 161 -32.72 -3.56 1.38
CA GLN A 161 -32.55 -2.94 0.06
C GLN A 161 -31.40 -1.93 0.03
N SER A 162 -31.01 -1.38 1.18
CA SER A 162 -29.99 -0.34 1.30
C SER A 162 -28.75 -0.89 2.01
N GLN A 163 -27.83 -1.46 1.24
CA GLN A 163 -26.63 -2.10 1.77
C GLN A 163 -25.52 -1.08 2.09
N LEU A 164 -24.89 -1.25 3.25
CA LEU A 164 -23.62 -0.61 3.59
C LEU A 164 -22.46 -1.42 3.00
N THR A 165 -21.55 -0.72 2.33
CA THR A 165 -20.31 -1.25 1.77
C THR A 165 -19.14 -0.35 2.19
N ALA A 166 -17.90 -0.81 1.99
CA ALA A 166 -16.71 -0.02 2.29
C ALA A 166 -16.69 1.36 1.59
N ASN A 167 -17.33 1.48 0.43
CA ASN A 167 -17.29 2.70 -0.38
C ASN A 167 -18.63 3.46 -0.40
N THR A 168 -19.56 3.14 0.52
CA THR A 168 -20.88 3.80 0.56
C THR A 168 -20.79 5.32 0.63
N TYR A 169 -19.75 5.87 1.27
CA TYR A 169 -19.58 7.31 1.46
C TYR A 169 -18.53 7.97 0.54
N ALA A 170 -18.11 7.29 -0.53
CA ALA A 170 -17.13 7.84 -1.47
C ALA A 170 -17.65 9.10 -2.20
N ASP A 171 -18.91 9.07 -2.66
CA ASP A 171 -19.52 10.16 -3.44
C ASP A 171 -20.55 10.98 -2.65
N LYS A 172 -21.16 10.36 -1.64
CA LYS A 172 -22.18 10.98 -0.79
C LYS A 172 -21.72 10.88 0.66
N PRO A 173 -21.28 11.99 1.28
CA PRO A 173 -20.79 11.93 2.65
C PRO A 173 -21.89 11.60 3.64
N LEU A 174 -21.51 10.97 4.75
CA LEU A 174 -22.36 10.83 5.93
C LEU A 174 -22.59 12.21 6.55
N THR A 175 -23.81 12.46 7.02
CA THR A 175 -24.22 13.77 7.56
C THR A 175 -24.83 13.68 8.96
N GLU A 176 -25.02 12.47 9.48
CA GLU A 176 -25.60 12.17 10.79
C GLU A 176 -25.17 10.77 11.22
N ASP A 177 -25.31 10.46 12.51
CA ASP A 177 -25.12 9.11 13.03
C ASP A 177 -26.14 8.14 12.42
N VAL A 178 -25.70 6.92 12.11
CA VAL A 178 -26.55 5.92 11.47
C VAL A 178 -26.39 4.55 12.10
N ASN A 179 -27.45 3.74 11.97
CA ASN A 179 -27.47 2.36 12.40
C ASN A 179 -27.57 1.44 11.18
N VAL A 180 -26.87 0.32 11.23
CA VAL A 180 -26.96 -0.75 10.24
C VAL A 180 -27.19 -2.10 10.91
N TYR A 181 -27.83 -3.01 10.19
CA TYR A 181 -28.34 -4.27 10.70
C TYR A 181 -27.84 -5.44 9.86
N ALA A 182 -27.41 -6.51 10.53
CA ALA A 182 -26.97 -7.73 9.87
C ALA A 182 -28.15 -8.42 9.19
N TYR A 183 -28.02 -8.69 7.89
CA TYR A 183 -28.94 -9.54 7.16
C TYR A 183 -28.38 -10.94 7.00
N TYR A 184 -29.25 -11.93 7.19
CA TYR A 184 -28.93 -13.34 7.13
C TYR A 184 -29.92 -14.07 6.23
N LYS A 185 -29.41 -14.95 5.37
CA LYS A 185 -30.21 -15.87 4.57
C LYS A 185 -30.09 -17.27 5.16
N LYS A 186 -31.24 -17.92 5.41
CA LYS A 186 -31.24 -19.30 5.93
C LYS A 186 -30.53 -20.22 4.95
N THR A 187 -29.61 -21.04 5.45
CA THR A 187 -28.93 -22.05 4.65
C THR A 187 -29.93 -23.17 4.36
N GLU A 188 -30.21 -23.43 3.09
CA GLU A 188 -31.05 -24.55 2.69
C GLU A 188 -30.24 -25.84 2.81
N GLN A 189 -30.62 -26.72 3.72
CA GLN A 189 -30.13 -28.09 3.69
C GLN A 189 -30.75 -28.80 2.48
N PRO A 190 -29.96 -29.58 1.70
CA PRO A 190 -30.54 -30.44 0.69
C PRO A 190 -31.53 -31.40 1.37
N GLU A 191 -32.73 -31.51 0.80
CA GLU A 191 -33.71 -32.52 1.21
C GLU A 191 -33.05 -33.90 1.07
N PRO A 192 -33.10 -34.78 2.08
CA PRO A 192 -32.53 -36.11 1.95
C PRO A 192 -33.23 -36.84 0.80
N GLU A 193 -32.44 -37.34 -0.16
CA GLU A 193 -32.96 -38.16 -1.26
C GLU A 193 -33.83 -39.29 -0.69
N PRO A 194 -35.07 -39.47 -1.18
CA PRO A 194 -35.91 -40.57 -0.74
C PRO A 194 -35.20 -41.90 -1.03
N PRO A 195 -35.39 -42.93 -0.18
CA PRO A 195 -34.77 -44.23 -0.40
C PRO A 195 -35.19 -44.77 -1.78
N GLN A 196 -34.22 -45.20 -2.58
CA GLN A 196 -34.49 -45.75 -3.90
C GLN A 196 -35.14 -47.13 -3.75
N GLU A 197 -36.39 -47.25 -4.18
CA GLU A 197 -37.10 -48.53 -4.29
C GLU A 197 -37.10 -49.02 -5.74
N TYR A 198 -37.02 -50.34 -5.91
CA TYR A 198 -37.10 -51.00 -7.21
C TYR A 198 -38.26 -51.98 -7.23
N THR A 199 -38.95 -52.07 -8.35
CA THR A 199 -39.96 -53.11 -8.58
C THR A 199 -39.28 -54.34 -9.19
N VAL A 200 -39.22 -55.43 -8.42
CA VAL A 200 -38.75 -56.73 -8.87
C VAL A 200 -39.95 -57.56 -9.32
N THR A 201 -39.94 -58.00 -10.58
CA THR A 201 -40.92 -58.92 -11.14
C THR A 201 -40.35 -60.33 -11.22
N PHE A 202 -41.21 -61.32 -11.02
CA PHE A 202 -40.83 -62.73 -11.04
C PHE A 202 -41.48 -63.41 -12.24
N ASP A 203 -40.66 -63.91 -13.17
CA ASP A 203 -41.14 -64.76 -14.26
C ASP A 203 -41.21 -66.21 -13.77
N VAL A 204 -42.42 -66.75 -13.70
CA VAL A 204 -42.67 -68.09 -13.15
C VAL A 204 -42.92 -69.13 -14.24
N GLY A 205 -42.96 -68.75 -15.51
CA GLY A 205 -43.31 -69.64 -16.62
C GLY A 205 -44.63 -70.40 -16.39
N GLN A 206 -44.53 -71.71 -16.10
CA GLN A 206 -45.67 -72.60 -15.82
C GLN A 206 -45.92 -72.83 -14.31
N GLY A 207 -45.24 -72.08 -13.44
CA GLY A 207 -45.44 -72.12 -11.99
C GLY A 207 -46.64 -71.30 -11.52
N THR A 208 -46.92 -71.35 -10.22
CA THR A 208 -47.92 -70.49 -9.58
C THR A 208 -47.49 -69.01 -9.67
N PRO A 209 -48.40 -68.10 -10.09
CA PRO A 209 -48.09 -66.67 -10.21
C PRO A 209 -47.59 -66.05 -8.91
N VAL A 210 -46.58 -65.19 -9.02
CA VAL A 210 -45.99 -64.44 -7.91
C VAL A 210 -46.15 -62.94 -8.18
N ALA A 211 -46.65 -62.19 -7.19
CA ALA A 211 -46.82 -60.75 -7.32
C ALA A 211 -45.45 -60.03 -7.32
N PRO A 212 -45.29 -58.94 -8.10
CA PRO A 212 -44.10 -58.10 -8.02
C PRO A 212 -43.89 -57.53 -6.61
N ILE A 213 -42.63 -57.32 -6.23
CA ILE A 213 -42.25 -56.71 -4.94
C ILE A 213 -41.56 -55.37 -5.22
N THR A 214 -42.08 -54.29 -4.64
CA THR A 214 -41.43 -52.97 -4.62
C THR A 214 -40.65 -52.82 -3.33
N THR A 215 -39.33 -52.74 -3.40
CA THR A 215 -38.44 -52.61 -2.24
C THR A 215 -37.04 -52.17 -2.67
N SER A 216 -36.23 -51.67 -1.74
CA SER A 216 -34.79 -51.48 -1.94
C SER A 216 -33.99 -52.79 -1.79
N ARG A 217 -34.51 -53.76 -1.04
CA ARG A 217 -33.89 -55.08 -0.82
C ARG A 217 -34.93 -56.16 -0.52
N ILE A 218 -34.78 -57.34 -1.11
CA ILE A 218 -35.59 -58.53 -0.81
C ILE A 218 -34.81 -59.40 0.16
N ASP A 219 -35.23 -59.45 1.42
CA ASP A 219 -34.58 -60.29 2.45
C ASP A 219 -34.97 -61.77 2.29
N GLU A 220 -36.21 -62.05 1.90
CA GLU A 220 -36.70 -63.39 1.60
C GLU A 220 -37.50 -63.37 0.29
N PRO A 221 -37.03 -64.06 -0.77
CA PRO A 221 -37.76 -64.08 -2.01
C PRO A 221 -38.97 -65.02 -1.92
N PRO A 222 -40.07 -64.69 -2.62
CA PRO A 222 -41.25 -65.53 -2.67
C PRO A 222 -40.93 -66.89 -3.32
N HIS A 223 -41.79 -67.88 -3.14
CA HIS A 223 -41.65 -69.20 -3.76
C HIS A 223 -42.76 -69.42 -4.79
N THR A 224 -42.46 -70.19 -5.84
CA THR A 224 -43.45 -70.66 -6.82
C THR A 224 -43.46 -72.19 -6.83
N THR A 225 -44.58 -72.79 -7.23
CA THR A 225 -44.74 -74.25 -7.31
C THR A 225 -45.13 -74.68 -8.72
N ARG A 226 -44.56 -75.78 -9.20
CA ARG A 226 -44.90 -76.43 -10.47
C ARG A 226 -44.99 -77.94 -10.27
N GLU A 227 -46.09 -78.56 -10.70
CA GLU A 227 -46.33 -79.99 -10.50
C GLU A 227 -45.22 -80.85 -11.11
N GLY A 228 -44.65 -81.76 -10.32
CA GLY A 228 -43.54 -82.63 -10.73
C GLY A 228 -42.15 -81.99 -10.64
N TYR A 229 -42.02 -80.75 -10.17
CA TYR A 229 -40.74 -80.03 -10.04
C TYR A 229 -40.49 -79.54 -8.61
N THR A 230 -39.23 -79.43 -8.22
CA THR A 230 -38.80 -78.80 -6.95
C THR A 230 -38.26 -77.41 -7.23
N PHE A 231 -38.74 -76.40 -6.49
CA PHE A 231 -38.24 -75.03 -6.62
C PHE A 231 -36.83 -74.91 -6.04
N ALA A 232 -35.85 -74.58 -6.88
CA ALA A 232 -34.44 -74.49 -6.50
C ALA A 232 -33.98 -73.05 -6.21
N GLY A 233 -34.79 -72.04 -6.52
CA GLY A 233 -34.46 -70.62 -6.32
C GLY A 233 -34.73 -69.75 -7.55
N TRP A 234 -34.49 -68.45 -7.41
CA TRP A 234 -34.60 -67.47 -8.51
C TRP A 234 -33.25 -67.18 -9.14
N TYR A 235 -33.26 -66.97 -10.46
CA TYR A 235 -32.08 -66.62 -11.24
C TYR A 235 -32.36 -65.33 -12.01
N LYS A 236 -31.31 -64.51 -12.20
CA LYS A 236 -31.42 -63.24 -12.96
C LYS A 236 -31.38 -63.44 -14.47
N ASP A 237 -30.85 -64.58 -14.94
CA ASP A 237 -30.74 -64.93 -16.35
C ASP A 237 -31.62 -66.13 -16.69
N GLY A 238 -32.44 -66.00 -17.73
CA GLY A 238 -33.39 -67.05 -18.17
C GLY A 238 -32.76 -68.21 -18.95
N ALA A 239 -31.44 -68.39 -18.88
CA ALA A 239 -30.70 -69.40 -19.64
C ALA A 239 -30.45 -70.71 -18.86
N PHE A 240 -31.16 -70.93 -17.75
CA PHE A 240 -31.00 -72.07 -16.84
C PHE A 240 -32.28 -72.90 -16.73
#